data_AF-A0A353PE31-F1
#
_entry.id   AF-A0A353PE31-F1
#
_cell.length_a   1.000
_cell.length_b   1.000
_cell.length_c   1.000
_cell.angle_alpha   90.00
_cell.angle_beta   90.00
_cell.angle_gamma   90.00
#
_symmetry.space_group_name_H-M   'P 1'
#
loop_
_entity.id
_entity.type
_entity.pdbx_description
1 polymer ?
#
loop_
_entity_poly.entity_id
_entity_poly.type
_entity_poly.pdbx_seq_one_letter_code
_entity_poly.pdbx_strand_id
1 'polypeptide(L)'
;MQPSEYAGLRQFASARQAEMLDALMEHGSNAKAARALGIDKRNFERALERVRRVASVRGWAPEHDLTHTAAPGFAVKGTSTLYDEDGKPRMQRVKTRADDEARLELMREAADALAEDLPRLPKSPSSRHFADDLASLYTLTDA
;
A
#
# COMPACT_ATOMS: atom_id res chain seq x y z
N MET A 1 1.29 24.49 -2.96
CA MET A 1 1.82 23.31 -2.26
C MET A 1 3.22 23.64 -1.80
N GLN A 2 3.43 23.68 -0.48
CA GLN A 2 4.67 24.15 0.13
C GLN A 2 5.74 23.05 0.12
N PRO A 3 7.04 23.39 0.02
CA PRO A 3 8.14 22.41 0.02
C PRO A 3 8.14 21.44 1.23
N SER A 4 7.60 21.88 2.37
CA SER A 4 7.50 21.10 3.61
C SER A 4 6.55 19.90 3.53
N GLU A 5 5.53 19.95 2.67
CA GLU A 5 4.52 18.89 2.55
C GLU A 5 5.09 17.64 1.87
N TYR A 6 6.06 17.81 0.96
CA TYR A 6 6.72 16.72 0.24
C TYR A 6 7.66 15.92 1.14
N ALA A 7 8.29 16.55 2.13
CA ALA A 7 9.12 15.87 3.12
C ALA A 7 8.31 14.85 3.95
N GLY A 8 7.05 15.18 4.28
CA GLY A 8 6.14 14.27 4.96
C GLY A 8 5.68 13.07 4.12
N LEU A 9 5.77 13.16 2.79
CA LEU A 9 5.40 12.06 1.88
C LEU A 9 6.51 11.01 1.73
N ARG A 10 7.75 11.35 2.08
CA ARG A 10 8.92 10.46 1.97
C ARG A 10 8.76 9.16 2.75
N GLN A 11 8.08 9.19 3.90
CA GLN A 11 7.83 8.01 4.75
C GLN A 11 6.85 6.99 4.11
N PHE A 12 6.13 7.38 3.06
CA PHE A 12 5.17 6.53 2.34
C PHE A 12 5.67 6.11 0.95
N ALA A 13 6.86 6.57 0.56
CA ALA A 13 7.44 6.37 -0.75
C ALA A 13 8.39 5.17 -0.76
N SER A 14 8.40 4.41 -1.85
CA SER A 14 9.51 3.49 -2.15
C SER A 14 10.80 4.27 -2.44
N ALA A 15 11.96 3.60 -2.43
CA ALA A 15 13.25 4.24 -2.70
C ALA A 15 13.22 5.09 -4.00
N ARG A 16 12.66 4.53 -5.09
CA ARG A 16 12.52 5.25 -6.37
C ARG A 16 11.56 6.43 -6.29
N GLN A 17 10.49 6.32 -5.51
CA GLN A 17 9.54 7.42 -5.32
C GLN A 17 10.12 8.51 -4.41
N ALA A 18 10.99 8.16 -3.47
CA ALA A 18 11.72 9.11 -2.63
C ALA A 18 12.67 9.96 -3.49
N GLU A 19 13.42 9.35 -4.41
CA GLU A 19 14.24 10.07 -5.39
C GLU A 19 13.40 11.05 -6.24
N MET A 20 12.20 10.64 -6.66
CA MET A 20 11.28 11.51 -7.40
C MET A 20 10.80 12.70 -6.55
N LEU A 21 10.54 12.50 -5.26
CA LEU A 21 10.19 13.58 -4.33
C LEU A 21 11.37 14.52 -4.08
N ASP A 22 12.60 13.98 -3.98
CA ASP A 22 13.81 14.77 -3.81
C ASP A 22 14.07 15.67 -5.03
N ALA A 23 13.97 15.11 -6.24
CA ALA A 23 14.05 15.89 -7.48
C ALA A 23 12.94 16.95 -7.58
N LEU A 24 11.74 16.67 -7.05
CA LEU A 24 10.66 17.65 -6.99
C LEU A 24 10.97 18.81 -6.04
N MET A 25 11.55 18.50 -4.87
CA MET A 25 11.96 19.52 -3.90
C MET A 25 13.09 20.39 -4.44
N GLU A 26 14.04 19.81 -5.17
CA GLU A 26 15.18 20.54 -5.77
C GLU A 26 14.75 21.44 -6.93
N HIS A 27 13.91 20.93 -7.84
CA HIS A 27 13.58 21.66 -9.07
C HIS A 27 12.25 22.43 -9.03
N GLY A 28 11.43 22.21 -8.00
CA GLY A 28 10.19 22.94 -7.71
C GLY A 28 9.05 22.75 -8.71
N SER A 29 9.21 21.89 -9.72
CA SER A 29 8.19 21.64 -10.75
C SER A 29 8.27 20.20 -11.25
N ASN A 30 7.12 19.54 -11.37
CA ASN A 30 7.01 18.17 -11.89
C ASN A 30 7.70 18.01 -13.25
N ALA A 31 7.57 19.00 -14.13
CA ALA A 31 8.15 18.94 -15.47
C ALA A 31 9.68 19.04 -15.44
N LYS A 32 10.24 19.86 -14.55
CA LYS A 32 11.69 20.00 -14.38
C LYS A 32 12.30 18.77 -13.70
N ALA A 33 11.64 18.27 -12.65
CA ALA A 33 12.04 17.07 -11.93
C ALA A 33 12.03 15.82 -12.82
N ALA A 34 10.96 15.63 -13.62
CA ALA A 34 10.88 14.52 -14.57
C ALA A 34 12.00 14.57 -15.62
N ARG A 35 12.33 15.76 -16.14
CA ARG A 35 13.44 15.95 -17.09
C ARG A 35 14.79 15.65 -16.46
N ALA A 36 15.03 16.10 -15.23
CA ALA A 36 16.28 15.84 -14.51
C ALA A 36 16.50 14.34 -14.27
N LEU A 37 15.43 13.59 -14.01
CA LEU A 37 15.47 12.13 -13.81
C LEU A 37 15.39 11.33 -15.11
N GLY A 38 15.24 11.98 -16.27
CA GLY A 38 15.10 11.32 -17.58
C GLY A 38 13.82 10.49 -17.74
N ILE A 39 12.74 10.84 -17.03
CA ILE A 39 11.47 10.09 -17.05
C ILE A 39 10.39 10.91 -17.76
N ASP A 40 9.44 10.22 -18.39
CA ASP A 40 8.21 10.84 -18.86
C ASP A 40 7.44 11.54 -17.72
N LYS A 41 6.94 12.75 -18.02
CA LYS A 41 6.19 13.59 -17.06
C LYS A 41 4.95 12.89 -16.53
N ARG A 42 4.20 12.18 -17.38
CA ARG A 42 2.96 11.51 -16.99
C ARG A 42 3.24 10.32 -16.07
N ASN A 43 4.34 9.60 -16.30
CA ASN A 43 4.80 8.56 -15.39
C ASN A 43 5.18 9.14 -14.01
N PHE A 44 5.92 10.26 -14.00
CA PHE A 44 6.28 10.97 -12.77
C PHE A 44 5.05 11.42 -11.96
N GLU A 45 4.06 12.03 -12.61
CA GLU A 45 2.82 12.47 -11.98
C GLU A 45 2.02 11.30 -11.39
N ARG A 46 1.91 10.18 -12.13
CA ARG A 46 1.28 8.95 -11.64
C ARG A 46 2.00 8.36 -10.42
N ALA A 47 3.32 8.42 -10.40
CA ALA A 47 4.10 7.94 -9.26
C ALA A 47 3.81 8.78 -8.00
N LEU A 48 3.78 10.11 -8.13
CA LEU A 48 3.41 11.01 -7.03
C LEU A 48 1.97 10.78 -6.55
N GLU A 49 1.02 10.60 -7.47
CA GLU A 49 -0.37 10.30 -7.13
C GLU A 49 -0.48 9.01 -6.31
N ARG A 50 0.30 7.97 -6.64
CA ARG A 50 0.36 6.74 -5.85
C ARG A 50 0.86 6.99 -4.44
N VAL A 51 1.95 7.75 -4.27
CA VAL A 51 2.49 8.08 -2.94
C VAL A 51 1.45 8.83 -2.11
N ARG A 52 0.77 9.82 -2.72
CA ARG A 52 -0.33 10.56 -2.06
C ARG A 52 -1.46 9.65 -1.63
N ARG A 53 -1.87 8.72 -2.50
CA ARG A 53 -2.93 7.75 -2.18
C ARG A 53 -2.57 6.88 -0.98
N VAL A 54 -1.34 6.37 -0.93
CA VAL A 54 -0.83 5.58 0.20
C VAL A 54 -0.80 6.42 1.48
N ALA A 55 -0.32 7.67 1.39
CA ALA A 55 -0.32 8.61 2.51
C ALA A 55 -1.74 8.87 3.04
N SER A 56 -2.72 9.09 2.16
CA SER A 56 -4.12 9.33 2.52
C SER A 56 -4.76 8.14 3.22
N VAL A 57 -4.52 6.89 2.76
CA VAL A 57 -5.00 5.66 3.43
C VAL A 57 -4.45 5.55 4.86
N ARG A 58 -3.24 6.03 5.08
CA ARG A 58 -2.59 6.09 6.39
C ARG A 58 -2.99 7.32 7.22
N GLY A 59 -3.87 8.18 6.72
CA GLY A 59 -4.35 9.36 7.45
C GLY A 59 -3.46 10.59 7.31
N TRP A 60 -2.59 10.65 6.29
CA TRP A 60 -1.75 11.80 6.00
C TRP A 60 -2.28 12.55 4.76
N ALA A 61 -2.98 13.65 5.01
CA ALA A 61 -3.40 14.63 4.02
C ALA A 61 -3.50 16.03 4.69
N PRO A 62 -2.39 16.77 4.74
CA PRO A 62 -2.35 18.09 5.37
C PRO A 62 -3.37 19.10 4.82
N GLU A 63 -3.69 19.02 3.52
CA GLU A 63 -4.72 19.85 2.86
C GLU A 63 -6.14 19.63 3.41
N HIS A 64 -6.36 18.54 4.15
CA HIS A 64 -7.64 18.15 4.74
C HIS A 64 -7.58 18.03 6.27
N ASP A 65 -6.62 18.72 6.91
CA ASP A 65 -6.40 18.66 8.38
C ASP A 65 -6.11 17.24 8.91
N LEU A 66 -5.55 16.37 8.06
CA LEU A 66 -5.16 15.01 8.41
C LEU A 66 -3.63 14.96 8.59
N THR A 67 -3.17 15.25 9.80
CA THR A 67 -1.74 15.24 10.17
C THR A 67 -1.37 14.08 11.10
N HIS A 68 -2.35 13.41 11.69
CA HIS A 68 -2.15 12.26 12.57
C HIS A 68 -2.33 10.95 11.81
N THR A 69 -1.22 10.24 11.59
CA THR A 69 -1.21 8.96 10.89
C THR A 69 -1.70 7.82 11.76
N ALA A 70 -2.27 6.79 11.12
CA ALA A 70 -2.54 5.52 11.78
C ALA A 70 -1.24 4.82 12.19
N ALA A 71 -1.31 4.04 13.27
CA ALA A 71 -0.23 3.16 13.69
C ALA A 71 0.11 2.12 12.60
N PRO A 72 1.34 1.58 12.57
CA PRO A 72 1.72 0.52 11.62
C PRO A 72 0.75 -0.67 11.68
N GLY A 73 0.37 -1.21 10.52
CA GLY A 73 -0.60 -2.32 10.41
C GLY A 73 -2.07 -1.91 10.53
N PHE A 74 -2.35 -0.61 10.65
CA PHE A 74 -3.71 -0.08 10.66
C PHE A 74 -3.90 0.96 9.56
N ALA A 75 -5.08 0.97 8.95
CA ALA A 75 -5.52 1.99 8.00
C ALA A 75 -6.56 2.91 8.65
N VAL A 76 -6.59 4.19 8.27
CA VAL A 76 -7.65 5.11 8.73
C VAL A 76 -8.95 4.74 8.03
N LYS A 77 -9.99 4.45 8.81
CA LYS A 77 -11.35 4.19 8.33
C LYS A 77 -12.14 5.48 8.18
N GLY A 78 -11.88 6.45 9.05
CA GLY A 78 -12.51 7.77 9.01
C GLY A 78 -12.04 8.64 10.15
N THR A 79 -12.13 9.95 9.95
CA THR A 79 -11.83 10.96 10.97
C THR A 79 -13.07 11.82 11.23
N SER A 80 -13.21 12.28 12.46
CA SER A 80 -14.21 13.27 12.83
C SER A 80 -13.49 14.41 13.54
N THR A 81 -13.50 15.58 12.92
CA THR A 81 -12.85 16.79 13.43
C THR A 81 -13.91 17.75 13.96
N LEU A 82 -13.78 18.15 15.21
CA LEU A 82 -14.53 19.23 15.83
C LEU A 82 -13.79 20.54 15.54
N TYR A 83 -14.45 21.46 14.86
CA TYR A 83 -13.94 22.81 14.58
C TYR A 83 -14.46 23.81 15.62
N ASP A 84 -13.68 24.83 15.98
CA ASP A 84 -14.14 25.98 16.77
C ASP A 84 -14.87 27.03 15.92
N GLU A 85 -15.31 28.10 16.58
CA GLU A 85 -16.00 29.25 15.97
C GLU A 85 -15.13 29.98 14.93
N ASP A 86 -13.80 29.86 15.02
CA ASP A 86 -12.83 30.41 14.07
C ASP A 86 -12.49 29.43 12.93
N GLY A 87 -13.12 28.24 12.90
CA GLY A 87 -12.88 27.20 11.91
C GLY A 87 -11.59 26.41 12.12
N LYS A 88 -10.95 26.49 13.29
CA LYS A 88 -9.74 25.72 13.62
C LYS A 88 -10.09 24.38 14.28
N PRO A 89 -9.34 23.30 14.00
CA PRO A 89 -9.59 22.00 14.59
C PRO A 89 -9.28 21.99 16.09
N ARG A 90 -10.30 21.78 16.94
CA ARG A 90 -10.18 21.65 18.40
C ARG A 90 -9.92 20.22 18.85
N MET A 91 -10.57 19.26 18.21
CA MET A 91 -10.48 17.85 18.61
C MET A 91 -10.70 16.96 17.39
N GLN A 92 -9.85 15.95 17.19
CA GLN A 92 -9.98 14.99 16.11
C GLN A 92 -10.08 13.57 16.66
N ARG A 93 -11.09 12.82 16.22
CA ARG A 93 -11.22 11.38 16.49
C ARG A 93 -10.79 10.63 15.23
N VAL A 94 -9.77 9.78 15.35
CA VAL A 94 -9.29 8.93 14.26
C VAL A 94 -9.73 7.50 14.52
N LYS A 95 -10.62 6.97 13.68
CA LYS A 95 -11.03 5.56 13.73
C LYS A 95 -10.16 4.78 12.77
N THR A 96 -9.41 3.81 13.30
CA THR A 96 -8.59 2.90 12.50
C THR A 96 -9.26 1.55 12.31
N ARG A 97 -8.83 0.82 11.28
CA ARG A 97 -9.14 -0.60 11.05
C ARG A 97 -7.83 -1.36 10.83
N ALA A 98 -7.81 -2.65 11.13
CA ALA A 98 -6.69 -3.50 10.74
C ALA A 98 -6.50 -3.40 9.23
N ASP A 99 -5.26 -3.24 8.79
CA ASP A 99 -4.90 -3.31 7.39
C ASP A 99 -4.77 -4.77 7.00
N ASP A 100 -5.83 -5.31 6.40
CA ASP A 100 -5.91 -6.72 6.03
C ASP A 100 -4.82 -7.12 5.01
N GLU A 101 -4.38 -6.19 4.14
CA GLU A 101 -3.27 -6.43 3.19
C GLU A 101 -1.93 -6.48 3.92
N ALA A 102 -1.66 -5.52 4.81
CA ALA A 102 -0.44 -5.56 5.61
C ALA A 102 -0.39 -6.80 6.52
N ARG A 103 -1.54 -7.23 7.05
CA ARG A 103 -1.64 -8.47 7.83
C ARG A 103 -1.39 -9.71 6.98
N LEU A 104 -1.92 -9.75 5.76
CA LEU A 104 -1.69 -10.86 4.82
C LEU A 104 -0.20 -10.95 4.44
N GLU A 105 0.46 -9.82 4.19
CA GLU A 105 1.87 -9.79 3.83
C GLU A 105 2.75 -10.30 4.97
N LEU A 106 2.51 -9.83 6.20
CA LEU A 106 3.19 -10.35 7.39
C LEU A 106 2.96 -11.86 7.59
N MET A 107 1.73 -12.33 7.32
CA MET A 107 1.42 -13.76 7.37
C MET A 107 2.16 -14.57 6.31
N ARG A 108 2.38 -14.01 5.11
CA ARG A 108 3.16 -14.64 4.05
C ARG A 108 4.63 -14.70 4.40
N GLU A 109 5.22 -13.60 4.85
CA GLU A 109 6.63 -13.58 5.29
C GLU A 109 6.87 -14.58 6.42
N ALA A 110 5.95 -14.66 7.39
CA ALA A 110 6.03 -15.66 8.45
C ALA A 110 5.89 -17.09 7.92
N ALA A 111 4.99 -17.34 6.96
CA ALA A 111 4.81 -18.65 6.34
C ALA A 111 6.05 -19.07 5.52
N ASP A 112 6.66 -18.15 4.78
CA ASP A 112 7.87 -18.40 4.00
C ASP A 112 9.05 -18.71 4.93
N ALA A 113 9.24 -17.93 5.99
CA ALA A 113 10.27 -18.19 7.00
C ALA A 113 10.07 -19.55 7.69
N LEU A 114 8.83 -19.90 8.04
CA LEU A 114 8.52 -21.22 8.59
C LEU A 114 8.78 -22.35 7.58
N ALA A 115 8.54 -22.10 6.29
CA ALA A 115 8.77 -23.08 5.24
C ALA A 115 10.26 -23.37 4.97
N GLU A 116 11.16 -22.43 5.27
CA GLU A 116 12.62 -22.63 5.15
C GLU A 116 13.13 -23.72 6.10
N ASP A 117 12.57 -23.81 7.31
CA ASP A 117 12.95 -24.80 8.31
C ASP A 117 12.30 -26.18 8.09
N LEU A 118 11.30 -26.26 7.20
CA LEU A 118 10.59 -27.52 6.95
C LEU A 118 11.43 -28.47 6.07
N PRO A 119 11.55 -29.74 6.46
CA PRO A 119 12.25 -30.72 5.63
C PRO A 119 11.49 -30.91 4.32
N ARG A 120 12.21 -30.88 3.19
CA ARG A 120 11.65 -31.23 1.89
C ARG A 120 11.27 -32.71 1.89
N LEU A 121 9.98 -32.98 1.92
CA LEU A 121 9.48 -34.34 1.82
C LEU A 121 9.61 -34.83 0.37
N PRO A 122 10.03 -36.09 0.14
CA PRO A 122 9.95 -36.69 -1.18
C PRO A 122 8.49 -36.72 -1.61
N LYS A 123 8.26 -36.59 -2.93
CA LYS A 123 6.92 -36.69 -3.50
C LYS A 123 6.28 -38.00 -3.03
N SER A 124 5.18 -37.91 -2.28
CA SER A 124 4.42 -39.10 -1.93
C SER A 124 4.01 -39.84 -3.20
N PRO A 125 4.17 -41.18 -3.24
CA PRO A 125 3.69 -41.95 -4.38
C PRO A 125 2.21 -41.66 -4.57
N SER A 126 1.82 -41.39 -5.82
CA SER A 126 0.41 -41.30 -6.17
C SER A 126 -0.28 -42.59 -5.71
N SER A 127 -1.43 -42.48 -5.08
CA SER A 127 -2.30 -43.64 -4.87
C SER A 127 -2.70 -44.14 -6.26
N ARG A 128 -2.01 -45.16 -6.77
CA ARG A 128 -2.32 -45.79 -8.07
C ARG A 128 -3.59 -46.65 -8.01
N HIS A 129 -4.52 -46.31 -7.11
CA HIS A 129 -5.84 -46.89 -7.09
C HIS A 129 -6.66 -46.21 -8.18
N PHE A 130 -6.48 -46.72 -9.40
CA PHE A 130 -7.39 -46.48 -10.50
C PHE A 130 -8.22 -47.75 -10.60
N ALA A 131 -9.55 -47.62 -10.55
CA ALA A 131 -10.41 -48.71 -10.95
C ALA A 131 -10.60 -48.56 -12.47
N ASP A 132 -10.02 -49.48 -13.23
CA ASP A 132 -10.09 -49.47 -14.70
C ASP A 132 -11.55 -49.50 -15.20
N ASP A 133 -12.46 -49.97 -14.35
CA ASP A 133 -13.90 -50.13 -14.62
C ASP A 133 -14.73 -48.89 -14.22
N LEU A 134 -14.13 -47.86 -13.61
CA LEU A 134 -14.81 -46.65 -13.16
C LEU A 134 -14.51 -45.45 -14.07
N ALA A 135 -15.55 -44.86 -14.64
CA ALA A 135 -15.47 -43.61 -15.38
C ALA A 135 -15.51 -42.40 -14.43
N SER A 136 -14.53 -41.48 -14.54
CA SER A 136 -14.61 -40.16 -13.89
C SER A 136 -15.50 -39.24 -14.72
N LEU A 137 -16.78 -39.11 -14.32
CA LEU A 137 -17.74 -38.23 -14.98
C LEU A 137 -17.75 -36.84 -14.32
N TYR A 138 -17.23 -35.85 -15.04
CA TYR A 138 -17.43 -34.43 -14.70
C TYR A 138 -18.57 -33.90 -15.56
N THR A 139 -19.78 -33.83 -15.01
CA THR A 139 -20.91 -33.21 -15.70
C THR A 139 -20.76 -31.70 -15.68
N LEU A 140 -20.42 -31.13 -16.83
CA LEU A 140 -20.50 -29.70 -17.09
C LEU A 140 -21.85 -29.46 -17.78
N THR A 141 -22.77 -28.82 -17.09
CA THR A 141 -24.02 -28.34 -17.69
C THR A 141 -23.77 -26.96 -18.29
N ASP A 142 -24.48 -26.65 -19.38
CA ASP A 142 -24.65 -25.26 -19.79
C ASP A 142 -25.50 -24.50 -18.76
N ALA A 143 -25.30 -23.19 -18.68
CA ALA A 143 -26.08 -22.30 -17.83
C ALA A 143 -27.36 -21.86 -18.54
#